data_AF-R6A550-F1
#
_entry.id   AF-R6A550-F1
#
_cell.length_a   1.000
_cell.length_b   1.000
_cell.length_c   1.000
_cell.angle_alpha   90.00
_cell.angle_beta   90.00
_cell.angle_gamma   90.00
#
_symmetry.space_group_name_H-M   'P 1'
#
loop_
_entity.id
_entity.type
_entity.pdbx_description
1 polymer ?
#
loop_
_entity_poly.entity_id
_entity_poly.type
_entity_poly.pdbx_seq_one_letter_code
_entity_poly.pdbx_strand_id
1 'polypeptide(L)'
;MNSIYKKLKTIKFEIIIVSIALFVLGLLLVIFPTASQEIICKGIGVALCVWGVLRLINYFRIAGSEILGSYGLVQGVTLLAFGMFFVIKPGFIAVFLGTALAIIIIVDGILKLQYAVDFYHLESDKWWIELIGAVVMVVIGIIALLNPFSTSSALIVFIGIALMIEGLWDFISLMRIVSVTKKAGKAIKNFKDQVDAVDMK
;
A
#
# COMPACT_ATOMS: atom_id res chain seq x y z
N MET A 1 -15.85 -0.55 28.42
CA MET A 1 -16.50 -1.27 27.30
C MET A 1 -16.98 -0.35 26.16
N ASN A 2 -17.53 0.85 26.45
CA ASN A 2 -18.00 1.80 25.40
C ASN A 2 -16.90 2.44 24.52
N SER A 3 -15.68 2.69 25.03
CA SER A 3 -14.62 3.32 24.21
C SER A 3 -14.03 2.37 23.16
N ILE A 4 -13.86 1.09 23.50
CA ILE A 4 -13.36 0.04 22.59
C ILE A 4 -14.36 -0.19 21.45
N TYR A 5 -15.66 -0.23 21.76
CA TYR A 5 -16.70 -0.43 20.76
C TYR A 5 -16.82 0.76 19.79
N LYS A 6 -16.63 1.99 20.30
CA LYS A 6 -16.61 3.21 19.48
C LYS A 6 -15.37 3.25 18.57
N LYS A 7 -14.18 2.93 19.10
CA LYS A 7 -12.94 2.80 18.31
C LYS A 7 -13.07 1.75 17.20
N LEU A 8 -13.61 0.56 17.52
CA LEU A 8 -13.86 -0.48 16.53
C LEU A 8 -14.82 -0.03 15.43
N LYS A 9 -15.85 0.77 15.76
CA LYS A 9 -16.80 1.29 14.77
C LYS A 9 -16.17 2.37 13.88
N THR A 10 -15.33 3.24 14.44
CA THR A 10 -14.59 4.25 13.68
C THR A 10 -13.57 3.61 12.73
N ILE A 11 -12.78 2.64 13.21
CA ILE A 11 -11.81 1.90 12.37
C ILE A 11 -12.52 1.20 11.21
N LYS A 12 -13.70 0.59 11.44
CA LYS A 12 -14.49 0.00 10.34
C LYS A 12 -14.87 1.03 9.29
N PHE A 13 -15.37 2.19 9.73
CA PHE A 13 -15.88 3.21 8.82
C PHE A 13 -14.74 3.83 8.00
N GLU A 14 -13.60 4.10 8.64
CA GLU A 14 -12.39 4.57 7.96
C GLU A 14 -11.92 3.60 6.89
N ILE A 15 -11.80 2.31 7.21
CA ILE A 15 -11.25 1.36 6.24
C ILE A 15 -12.28 1.03 5.14
N ILE A 16 -13.60 1.03 5.42
CA ILE A 16 -14.62 0.95 4.36
C ILE A 16 -14.52 2.14 3.39
N ILE A 17 -14.34 3.35 3.91
CA ILE A 17 -14.15 4.54 3.06
C ILE A 17 -12.88 4.39 2.22
N VAL A 18 -11.77 3.96 2.83
CA VAL A 18 -10.50 3.74 2.12
C VAL A 18 -10.65 2.68 1.04
N SER A 19 -11.29 1.54 1.32
CA SER A 19 -11.54 0.48 0.32
C SER A 19 -12.37 0.98 -0.86
N ILE A 20 -13.45 1.73 -0.61
CA ILE A 20 -14.27 2.32 -1.68
C ILE A 20 -13.46 3.35 -2.48
N ALA A 21 -12.70 4.20 -1.79
CA ALA A 21 -11.86 5.20 -2.45
C ALA A 21 -10.78 4.54 -3.33
N LEU A 22 -10.11 3.50 -2.83
CA LEU A 22 -9.12 2.72 -3.58
C LEU A 22 -9.74 2.04 -4.80
N PHE A 23 -10.93 1.47 -4.65
CA PHE A 23 -11.63 0.83 -5.77
C PHE A 23 -12.03 1.85 -6.85
N VAL A 24 -12.59 3.00 -6.47
CA VAL A 24 -12.96 4.08 -7.41
C VAL A 24 -11.73 4.67 -8.08
N LEU A 25 -10.64 4.86 -7.33
CA LEU A 25 -9.38 5.38 -7.84
C LEU A 25 -8.72 4.39 -8.80
N GLY A 26 -8.73 3.10 -8.46
CA GLY A 26 -8.28 2.02 -9.33
C GLY A 26 -9.08 1.94 -10.64
N LEU A 27 -10.41 2.04 -10.55
CA LEU A 27 -11.29 2.10 -11.72
C LEU A 27 -10.98 3.31 -12.61
N LEU A 28 -10.78 4.48 -12.02
CA LEU A 28 -10.44 5.71 -12.74
C LEU A 28 -9.09 5.58 -13.49
N LEU A 29 -8.10 4.95 -12.86
CA LEU A 29 -6.80 4.64 -13.46
C LEU A 29 -6.93 3.67 -14.66
N VAL A 30 -7.82 2.68 -14.58
CA VAL A 30 -8.07 1.73 -15.67
C VAL A 30 -8.80 2.37 -16.85
N ILE A 31 -9.74 3.29 -16.60
CA ILE A 31 -10.51 3.97 -17.66
C ILE A 31 -9.65 5.01 -18.39
N PHE A 32 -8.79 5.76 -17.67
CA PHE A 32 -7.97 6.83 -18.24
C PHE A 32 -6.46 6.59 -18.03
N PRO A 33 -5.89 5.48 -18.53
CA PRO A 33 -4.52 5.09 -18.23
C PRO A 33 -3.51 6.11 -18.77
N THR A 34 -3.76 6.69 -19.94
CA THR A 34 -2.84 7.64 -20.60
C THR A 34 -2.74 8.97 -19.85
N ALA A 35 -3.87 9.52 -19.40
CA ALA A 35 -3.90 10.79 -18.67
C ALA A 35 -3.30 10.64 -17.26
N SER A 36 -3.68 9.56 -16.56
CA SER A 36 -3.11 9.24 -15.25
C SER A 36 -1.61 8.99 -15.32
N GLN A 37 -1.12 8.41 -16.42
CA GLN A 37 0.32 8.22 -16.65
C GLN A 37 1.08 9.51 -16.69
N GLU A 38 0.59 10.44 -17.48
CA GLU A 38 1.25 11.72 -17.66
C GLU A 38 1.30 12.47 -16.33
N ILE A 39 0.19 12.47 -15.58
CA ILE A 39 0.08 13.14 -14.29
C ILE A 39 1.03 12.50 -13.26
N ILE A 40 1.03 11.17 -13.12
CA ILE A 40 1.85 10.48 -12.12
C ILE A 40 3.34 10.59 -12.47
N CYS A 41 3.72 10.31 -13.72
CA CYS A 41 5.13 10.34 -14.11
C CYS A 41 5.69 11.77 -14.10
N LYS A 42 4.95 12.75 -14.64
CA LYS A 42 5.38 14.16 -14.57
C LYS A 42 5.35 14.67 -13.14
N GLY A 43 4.36 14.28 -12.34
CA GLY A 43 4.27 14.65 -10.93
C GLY A 43 5.48 14.18 -10.13
N ILE A 44 5.88 12.91 -10.28
CA ILE A 44 7.08 12.36 -9.64
C ILE A 44 8.34 13.05 -10.15
N GLY A 45 8.47 13.28 -11.46
CA GLY A 45 9.60 14.00 -12.06
C GLY A 45 9.73 15.43 -11.53
N VAL A 46 8.62 16.17 -11.46
CA VAL A 46 8.57 17.54 -10.91
C VAL A 46 8.90 17.54 -9.42
N ALA A 47 8.37 16.60 -8.64
CA ALA A 47 8.68 16.48 -7.22
C ALA A 47 10.18 16.23 -6.98
N LEU A 48 10.81 15.36 -7.78
CA LEU A 48 12.26 15.13 -7.76
C LEU A 48 13.04 16.41 -8.11
N CYS A 49 12.61 17.16 -9.13
CA CYS A 49 13.21 18.45 -9.47
C CYS A 49 13.10 19.46 -8.32
N VAL A 50 11.91 19.62 -7.73
CA VAL A 50 11.69 20.53 -6.59
C VAL A 50 12.58 20.13 -5.41
N TRP A 51 12.66 18.84 -5.10
CA TRP A 51 13.50 18.35 -4.01
C TRP A 51 14.99 18.58 -4.28
N GLY A 52 15.43 18.40 -5.54
CA GLY A 52 16.77 18.75 -6.00
C GLY A 52 17.08 20.24 -5.84
N VAL A 53 16.14 21.13 -6.22
CA VAL A 53 16.28 22.58 -6.06
C VAL A 53 16.33 22.98 -4.59
N LEU A 54 15.46 22.44 -3.73
CA LEU A 54 15.46 22.72 -2.29
C LEU A 54 16.80 22.32 -1.65
N ARG A 55 17.36 21.18 -2.06
CA ARG A 55 18.69 20.72 -1.63
C ARG A 55 19.78 21.70 -2.07
N LEU A 56 19.71 22.20 -3.30
CA LEU A 56 20.61 23.22 -3.84
C LEU A 56 20.53 24.54 -3.05
N ILE A 57 19.31 25.02 -2.76
CA ILE A 57 19.09 26.25 -1.98
C ILE A 57 19.61 26.08 -0.56
N ASN A 58 19.34 24.95 0.09
CA ASN A 58 19.87 24.66 1.43
C ASN A 58 21.40 24.57 1.45
N TYR A 59 22.02 24.03 0.40
CA TYR A 59 23.47 24.06 0.25
C TYR A 59 24.00 25.51 0.22
N PHE A 60 23.44 26.38 -0.63
CA PHE A 60 23.89 27.77 -0.72
C PHE A 60 23.61 28.56 0.57
N ARG A 61 22.59 28.19 1.35
CA ARG A 61 22.29 28.81 2.66
C ARG A 61 23.21 28.34 3.79
N ILE A 62 23.66 27.09 3.75
CA ILE A 62 24.51 26.45 4.79
C ILE A 62 26.00 26.52 4.44
N ALA A 63 26.36 26.95 3.22
CA ALA A 63 27.73 27.09 2.74
C ALA A 63 28.68 27.96 3.60
N GLY A 64 28.18 28.63 4.65
CA GLY A 64 29.01 29.30 5.67
C GLY A 64 29.61 28.38 6.74
N SER A 65 29.18 27.11 6.87
CA SER A 65 29.65 26.18 7.91
C SER A 65 29.96 24.78 7.35
N GLU A 66 31.23 24.56 7.01
CA GLU A 66 32.02 23.31 6.95
C GLU A 66 31.49 22.06 6.18
N ILE A 67 32.36 21.58 5.28
CA ILE A 67 32.67 20.18 4.84
C ILE A 67 31.52 19.31 4.28
N LEU A 68 30.30 19.35 4.82
CA LEU A 68 29.12 18.63 4.33
C LEU A 68 28.49 19.26 3.07
N GLY A 69 28.90 20.49 2.74
CA GLY A 69 28.39 21.20 1.58
C GLY A 69 28.61 20.47 0.26
N SER A 70 29.83 19.97 0.01
CA SER A 70 30.19 19.38 -1.30
C SER A 70 29.26 18.20 -1.68
N TYR A 71 28.88 17.40 -0.69
CA TYR A 71 27.92 16.30 -0.88
C TYR A 71 26.50 16.79 -1.22
N GLY A 72 26.04 17.89 -0.63
CA GLY A 72 24.73 18.45 -0.89
C GLY A 72 24.57 19.01 -2.30
N LEU A 73 25.62 19.65 -2.84
CA LEU A 73 25.61 20.21 -4.20
C LEU A 73 25.68 19.10 -5.26
N VAL A 74 26.58 18.13 -5.11
CA VAL A 74 26.65 16.97 -6.02
C VAL A 74 25.32 16.22 -6.01
N GLN A 75 24.76 15.93 -4.82
CA GLN A 75 23.47 15.26 -4.70
C GLN A 75 22.33 16.05 -5.36
N GLY A 76 22.27 17.37 -5.17
CA GLY A 76 21.24 18.22 -5.76
C GLY A 76 21.33 18.33 -7.28
N VAL A 77 22.53 18.50 -7.83
CA VAL A 77 22.78 18.54 -9.29
C VAL A 77 22.44 17.18 -9.92
N THR A 78 22.86 16.08 -9.30
CA THR A 78 22.54 14.73 -9.76
C THR A 78 21.02 14.50 -9.74
N LEU A 79 20.32 14.90 -8.67
CA LEU A 79 18.86 14.79 -8.58
C LEU A 79 18.13 15.64 -9.64
N LEU A 80 18.61 16.85 -9.93
CA LEU A 80 18.06 17.70 -10.98
C LEU A 80 18.27 17.10 -12.38
N ALA A 81 19.46 16.56 -12.64
CA ALA A 81 19.77 15.90 -13.92
C ALA A 81 18.90 14.66 -14.13
N PHE A 82 18.76 13.81 -13.10
CA PHE A 82 17.86 12.65 -13.14
C PHE A 82 16.40 13.07 -13.26
N GLY A 83 15.94 14.03 -12.47
CA GLY A 83 14.58 14.55 -12.52
C GLY A 83 14.21 15.13 -13.89
N MET A 84 15.12 15.88 -14.52
CA MET A 84 14.90 16.43 -15.86
C MET A 84 14.91 15.35 -16.95
N PHE A 85 15.83 14.37 -16.85
CA PHE A 85 15.84 13.21 -17.74
C PHE A 85 14.53 12.42 -17.67
N PHE A 86 14.01 12.25 -16.46
CA PHE A 86 12.74 11.60 -16.18
C PHE A 86 11.53 12.37 -16.74
N VAL A 87 11.51 13.70 -16.65
CA VAL A 87 10.44 14.51 -17.26
C VAL A 87 10.43 14.40 -18.80
N ILE A 88 11.59 14.29 -19.43
CA ILE A 88 11.71 14.19 -20.90
C ILE A 88 11.37 12.77 -21.40
N LYS A 89 11.77 11.72 -20.67
CA LYS A 89 11.47 10.32 -21.00
C LYS A 89 10.75 9.60 -19.85
N PRO A 90 9.44 9.85 -19.66
CA PRO A 90 8.66 9.21 -18.58
C PRO A 90 8.59 7.68 -18.71
N GLY A 91 8.82 7.13 -19.90
CA GLY A 91 8.81 5.68 -20.13
C GLY A 91 9.84 4.91 -19.30
N PHE A 92 11.01 5.50 -19.02
CA PHE A 92 12.06 4.84 -18.23
C PHE A 92 11.68 4.77 -16.74
N ILE A 93 11.05 5.82 -16.22
CA ILE A 93 10.50 5.84 -14.85
C ILE A 93 9.44 4.76 -14.71
N ALA A 94 8.56 4.63 -15.70
CA ALA A 94 7.48 3.68 -15.66
C ALA A 94 8.04 2.27 -15.43
N VAL A 95 9.02 1.82 -16.22
CA VAL A 95 9.63 0.49 -16.05
C VAL A 95 10.20 0.28 -14.65
N PHE A 96 10.91 1.28 -14.11
CA PHE A 96 11.46 1.21 -12.76
C PHE A 96 10.36 1.13 -11.69
N LEU A 97 9.36 2.00 -11.76
CA LEU A 97 8.20 2.01 -10.86
C LEU A 97 7.41 0.70 -10.95
N GLY A 98 7.22 0.17 -12.15
CA GLY A 98 6.50 -1.08 -12.35
C GLY A 98 7.21 -2.27 -11.77
N THR A 99 8.53 -2.30 -11.89
CA THR A 99 9.35 -3.34 -11.24
C THR A 99 9.26 -3.22 -9.72
N ALA A 100 9.39 -2.01 -9.17
CA ALA A 100 9.24 -1.77 -7.73
C ALA A 100 7.86 -2.17 -7.22
N LEU A 101 6.79 -1.82 -7.95
CA LEU A 101 5.42 -2.19 -7.61
C LEU A 101 5.19 -3.69 -7.68
N ALA A 102 5.73 -4.39 -8.67
CA ALA A 102 5.65 -5.84 -8.77
C ALA A 102 6.28 -6.50 -7.52
N ILE A 103 7.42 -5.99 -7.04
CA ILE A 103 8.05 -6.46 -5.80
C ILE A 103 7.14 -6.17 -4.58
N ILE A 104 6.58 -4.97 -4.48
CA ILE A 104 5.68 -4.58 -3.39
C ILE A 104 4.47 -5.53 -3.32
N ILE A 105 3.85 -5.84 -4.46
CA ILE A 105 2.70 -6.76 -4.54
C ILE A 105 3.08 -8.18 -4.08
N ILE A 106 4.27 -8.65 -4.42
CA ILE A 106 4.76 -9.96 -3.95
C ILE A 106 4.93 -9.95 -2.43
N VAL A 107 5.54 -8.90 -1.88
CA VAL A 107 5.71 -8.75 -0.42
C VAL A 107 4.34 -8.71 0.27
N ASP A 108 3.38 -7.95 -0.26
CA ASP A 108 2.01 -7.90 0.26
C ASP A 108 1.33 -9.29 0.20
N GLY A 109 1.50 -10.02 -0.90
CA GLY A 109 1.02 -11.40 -1.04
C GLY A 109 1.63 -12.34 0.00
N ILE A 110 2.93 -12.20 0.31
CA ILE A 110 3.61 -12.98 1.36
C ILE A 110 3.07 -12.61 2.76
N LEU A 111 2.81 -11.34 3.04
CA LEU A 111 2.21 -10.91 4.31
C LEU A 111 0.80 -11.49 4.47
N LYS A 112 0.00 -11.49 3.41
CA LYS A 112 -1.33 -12.13 3.40
C LYS A 112 -1.24 -13.65 3.63
N LEU A 113 -0.19 -14.29 3.15
CA LEU A 113 0.07 -15.70 3.44
C LEU A 113 0.34 -15.93 4.93
N GLN A 114 1.11 -15.05 5.57
CA GLN A 114 1.32 -15.12 7.03
C GLN A 114 0.01 -14.95 7.79
N TYR A 115 -0.85 -14.00 7.40
CA TYR A 115 -2.18 -13.85 8.00
C TYR A 115 -3.04 -15.10 7.82
N ALA A 116 -2.96 -15.77 6.66
CA ALA A 116 -3.66 -17.04 6.43
C ALA A 116 -3.22 -18.12 7.43
N VAL A 117 -1.91 -18.21 7.69
CA VAL A 117 -1.32 -19.15 8.64
C VAL A 117 -1.69 -18.81 10.07
N ASP A 118 -1.72 -17.52 10.45
CA ASP A 118 -2.18 -17.09 11.77
C ASP A 118 -3.67 -17.43 11.97
N PHE A 119 -4.52 -17.22 10.96
CA PHE A 119 -5.93 -17.61 11.01
C PHE A 119 -6.13 -19.13 11.07
N TYR A 120 -5.23 -19.90 10.46
CA TYR A 120 -5.22 -21.36 10.59
C TYR A 120 -4.93 -21.79 12.03
N HIS A 121 -3.94 -21.19 12.69
CA HIS A 121 -3.62 -21.48 14.09
C HIS A 121 -4.73 -21.04 15.06
N LEU A 122 -5.56 -20.06 14.66
CA LEU A 122 -6.72 -19.59 15.42
C LEU A 122 -8.00 -20.41 15.18
N GLU A 123 -7.91 -21.58 14.54
CA GLU A 123 -9.03 -22.48 14.20
C GLU A 123 -10.20 -21.76 13.49
N SER A 124 -9.90 -20.77 12.64
CA SER A 124 -10.91 -20.01 11.93
C SER A 124 -11.41 -20.76 10.68
N ASP A 125 -12.73 -21.00 10.58
CA ASP A 125 -13.40 -21.75 9.50
C ASP A 125 -13.10 -21.30 8.04
N LYS A 126 -12.40 -20.18 7.82
CA LYS A 126 -12.22 -19.56 6.49
C LYS A 126 -10.77 -19.17 6.15
N TRP A 127 -9.77 -19.81 6.77
CA TRP A 127 -8.35 -19.56 6.48
C TRP A 127 -7.96 -19.75 5.00
N TRP A 128 -8.62 -20.69 4.31
CA TRP A 128 -8.40 -21.00 2.90
C TRP A 128 -8.66 -19.81 1.97
N ILE A 129 -9.60 -18.92 2.33
CA ILE A 129 -9.90 -17.73 1.52
C ILE A 129 -8.69 -16.79 1.54
N GLU A 130 -8.12 -16.52 2.72
CA GLU A 130 -6.93 -15.68 2.86
C GLU A 130 -5.75 -16.24 2.05
N LEU A 131 -5.59 -17.57 2.10
CA LEU A 131 -4.56 -18.30 1.38
C LEU A 131 -4.71 -18.17 -0.14
N ILE A 132 -5.94 -18.29 -0.66
CA ILE A 132 -6.20 -18.14 -2.10
C ILE A 132 -5.81 -16.75 -2.59
N GLY A 133 -6.17 -15.67 -1.88
CA GLY A 133 -5.79 -14.34 -2.34
C GLY A 133 -4.31 -14.03 -2.16
N ALA A 134 -3.66 -14.58 -1.13
CA ALA A 134 -2.22 -14.51 -1.02
C ALA A 134 -1.53 -15.13 -2.24
N VAL A 135 -1.95 -16.34 -2.64
CA VAL A 135 -1.44 -17.02 -3.84
C VAL A 135 -1.72 -16.20 -5.10
N VAL A 136 -2.94 -15.68 -5.27
CA VAL A 136 -3.29 -14.86 -6.44
C VAL A 136 -2.42 -13.60 -6.52
N MET A 137 -2.23 -12.88 -5.41
CA MET A 137 -1.40 -11.67 -5.36
C MET A 137 0.06 -11.99 -5.70
N VAL A 138 0.63 -13.05 -5.14
CA VAL A 138 2.01 -13.48 -5.45
C VAL A 138 2.14 -13.85 -6.93
N VAL A 139 1.20 -14.61 -7.49
CA VAL A 139 1.23 -14.99 -8.92
C VAL A 139 1.14 -13.76 -9.82
N ILE A 140 0.24 -12.82 -9.51
CA ILE A 140 0.11 -11.54 -10.23
C ILE A 140 1.42 -10.74 -10.17
N GLY A 141 2.04 -10.66 -9.00
CA GLY A 141 3.32 -9.98 -8.82
C GLY A 141 4.48 -10.64 -9.59
N ILE A 142 4.54 -11.97 -9.63
CA ILE A 142 5.53 -12.72 -10.42
C ILE A 142 5.33 -12.47 -11.92
N ILE A 143 4.09 -12.50 -12.41
CA ILE A 143 3.78 -12.20 -13.82
C ILE A 143 4.24 -10.78 -14.17
N ALA A 144 4.00 -9.81 -13.29
CA ALA A 144 4.44 -8.43 -13.48
C ALA A 144 5.97 -8.27 -13.47
N LEU A 145 6.71 -9.09 -12.71
CA LEU A 145 8.18 -9.12 -12.73
C LEU A 145 8.75 -9.76 -13.99
N LEU A 146 8.17 -10.86 -14.45
CA LEU A 146 8.65 -11.60 -15.62
C LEU A 146 8.36 -10.88 -16.93
N ASN A 147 7.30 -10.07 -16.95
CA ASN A 147 6.94 -9.26 -18.11
C ASN A 147 6.89 -7.78 -17.70
N PRO A 148 8.07 -7.17 -17.42
CA PRO A 148 8.14 -5.77 -17.02
C PRO A 148 7.47 -4.95 -18.11
N PHE A 149 6.42 -4.24 -17.71
CA PHE A 149 5.44 -3.64 -18.61
C PHE A 149 6.12 -2.90 -19.77
N SER A 150 5.97 -3.46 -20.98
CA SER A 150 6.59 -2.91 -22.18
C SER A 150 6.03 -1.54 -22.55
N THR A 151 4.86 -1.19 -22.01
CA THR A 151 4.23 0.11 -22.20
C THR A 151 3.81 0.69 -20.85
N SER A 152 4.08 1.97 -20.67
CA SER A 152 3.77 2.72 -19.45
C SER A 152 2.26 2.79 -19.14
N SER A 153 1.40 2.62 -20.15
CA SER A 153 -0.06 2.52 -19.97
C SER A 153 -0.49 1.19 -19.37
N ALA A 154 0.15 0.07 -19.78
CA ALA A 154 -0.11 -1.25 -19.22
C ALA A 154 0.18 -1.30 -17.72
N LEU A 155 1.21 -0.55 -17.30
CA LEU A 155 1.54 -0.34 -15.89
C LEU A 155 0.39 0.25 -15.09
N ILE A 156 -0.28 1.27 -15.63
CA ILE A 156 -1.32 1.99 -14.89
C ILE A 156 -2.62 1.23 -14.88
N VAL A 157 -2.95 0.54 -15.96
CA VAL A 157 -4.04 -0.43 -15.95
C VAL A 157 -3.77 -1.49 -14.89
N PHE A 158 -2.55 -2.00 -14.81
CA PHE A 158 -2.18 -2.99 -13.81
C PHE A 158 -2.25 -2.45 -12.38
N ILE A 159 -1.73 -1.24 -12.12
CA ILE A 159 -1.87 -0.57 -10.82
C ILE A 159 -3.34 -0.38 -10.48
N GLY A 160 -4.16 0.05 -11.43
CA GLY A 160 -5.59 0.21 -11.21
C GLY A 160 -6.28 -1.10 -10.86
N ILE A 161 -5.96 -2.20 -11.56
CA ILE A 161 -6.47 -3.54 -11.23
C ILE A 161 -5.96 -4.00 -9.86
N ALA A 162 -4.68 -3.81 -9.54
CA ALA A 162 -4.10 -4.16 -8.26
C ALA A 162 -4.78 -3.41 -7.10
N LEU A 163 -5.01 -2.10 -7.25
CA LEU A 163 -5.74 -1.27 -6.28
C LEU A 163 -7.20 -1.71 -6.12
N MET A 164 -7.86 -2.13 -7.21
CA MET A 164 -9.21 -2.68 -7.14
C MET A 164 -9.23 -4.01 -6.36
N ILE A 165 -8.25 -4.89 -6.61
CA ILE A 165 -8.12 -6.17 -5.90
C ILE A 165 -7.80 -5.92 -4.41
N GLU A 166 -6.86 -5.02 -4.10
CA GLU A 166 -6.55 -4.60 -2.73
C GLU A 166 -7.78 -4.02 -2.03
N GLY A 167 -8.51 -3.10 -2.67
CA GLY A 167 -9.73 -2.53 -2.11
C GLY A 167 -10.78 -3.58 -1.78
N LEU A 168 -10.97 -4.58 -2.65
CA LEU A 168 -11.85 -5.72 -2.38
C LEU A 168 -11.34 -6.58 -1.23
N TRP A 169 -10.03 -6.82 -1.19
CA TRP A 169 -9.39 -7.67 -0.20
C TRP A 169 -9.44 -7.07 1.20
N ASP A 170 -9.13 -5.78 1.32
CA ASP A 170 -9.24 -5.04 2.57
C ASP A 170 -10.68 -5.08 3.07
N PHE A 171 -11.67 -4.88 2.20
CA PHE A 171 -13.08 -4.99 2.57
C PHE A 171 -13.43 -6.38 3.15
N ILE A 172 -12.95 -7.46 2.54
CA ILE A 172 -13.17 -8.85 3.01
C ILE A 172 -12.41 -9.13 4.31
N SER A 173 -11.15 -8.72 4.40
CA SER A 173 -10.29 -8.88 5.59
C SER A 173 -10.89 -8.18 6.80
N LEU A 174 -11.36 -6.94 6.63
CA LEU A 174 -12.04 -6.18 7.69
C LEU A 174 -13.30 -6.87 8.19
N MET A 175 -14.18 -7.32 7.28
CA MET A 175 -15.40 -8.00 7.68
C MET A 175 -15.07 -9.25 8.51
N ARG A 176 -13.98 -9.95 8.18
CA ARG A 176 -13.50 -11.12 8.93
C ARG A 176 -12.89 -10.75 10.28
N ILE A 177 -11.92 -9.83 10.33
CA ILE A 177 -11.30 -9.38 11.58
C ILE A 177 -12.40 -8.99 12.56
N VAL A 178 -13.37 -8.19 12.12
CA VAL A 178 -14.51 -7.76 12.93
C VAL A 178 -15.36 -8.92 13.42
N SER A 179 -15.61 -9.92 12.58
CA SER A 179 -16.39 -11.11 12.96
C SER A 179 -15.65 -11.93 14.03
N VAL A 180 -14.33 -12.04 13.91
CA VAL A 180 -13.45 -12.76 14.84
C VAL A 180 -13.29 -11.99 16.14
N THR A 181 -13.09 -10.65 16.11
CA THR A 181 -13.05 -9.83 17.34
C THR A 181 -14.39 -9.85 18.08
N LYS A 182 -15.51 -9.90 17.35
CA LYS A 182 -16.85 -9.97 17.96
C LYS A 182 -17.11 -11.36 18.56
N LYS A 183 -16.60 -12.44 17.96
CA LYS A 183 -16.61 -13.79 18.54
C LYS A 183 -15.70 -13.88 19.78
N ALA A 184 -14.46 -13.41 19.69
CA ALA A 184 -13.50 -13.37 20.81
C ALA A 184 -14.02 -12.50 21.97
N GLY A 185 -14.59 -11.33 21.68
CA GLY A 185 -15.20 -10.47 22.70
C GLY A 185 -16.43 -11.08 23.37
N LYS A 186 -17.20 -11.91 22.65
CA LYS A 186 -18.29 -12.70 23.26
C LYS A 186 -17.76 -13.86 24.09
N ALA A 187 -16.72 -14.55 23.63
CA ALA A 187 -16.10 -15.64 24.38
C ALA A 187 -15.49 -15.14 25.70
N ILE A 188 -14.76 -14.03 25.67
CA ILE A 188 -14.17 -13.39 26.87
C ILE A 188 -15.27 -12.89 27.82
N LYS A 189 -16.37 -12.33 27.28
CA LYS A 189 -17.51 -11.91 28.11
C LYS A 189 -18.22 -13.10 28.76
N ASN A 190 -18.46 -14.18 28.02
CA ASN A 190 -19.05 -15.40 28.57
C ASN A 190 -18.15 -16.05 29.64
N PHE A 191 -16.83 -16.03 29.44
CA PHE A 191 -15.87 -16.53 30.44
C PHE A 191 -15.88 -15.66 31.70
N LYS A 192 -15.93 -14.33 31.55
CA LYS A 192 -16.01 -13.41 32.67
C LYS A 192 -17.33 -13.53 33.44
N ASP A 193 -18.46 -13.62 32.73
CA ASP A 193 -19.77 -13.81 33.34
C ASP A 193 -19.87 -15.18 34.06
N GLN A 194 -19.12 -16.20 33.62
CA GLN A 194 -19.00 -17.49 34.32
C GLN A 194 -18.12 -17.42 35.58
N VAL A 195 -17.00 -16.70 35.53
CA VAL A 195 -16.11 -16.50 36.70
C VAL A 195 -16.81 -15.66 37.77
N ASP A 196 -17.45 -14.56 37.38
CA ASP A 196 -18.20 -13.69 38.29
C ASP A 196 -19.42 -14.41 38.93
N ALA A 197 -19.98 -15.43 38.27
CA ALA A 197 -21.07 -16.26 38.80
C ALA A 197 -20.61 -17.37 39.77
N VAL A 198 -19.34 -17.76 39.73
CA VAL A 198 -18.75 -18.74 40.66
C VAL A 198 -18.31 -18.06 41.95
N ASP A 199 -17.83 -16.82 41.89
CA ASP A 199 -17.43 -16.03 43.08
C ASP A 199 -18.62 -15.49 43.91
N MET A 200 -19.86 -15.65 43.44
CA MET A 200 -21.10 -15.30 44.17
C MET A 200 -21.75 -16.47 44.93
N LYS A 201 -21.15 -17.67 44.93
CA LYS A 201 -21.58 -18.83 45.71
C LYS A 201 -20.64 -19.11 46.87
#